data_AF-A0A3C0K6J8-F1
#
_entry.id   AF-A0A3C0K6J8-F1
#
_cell.length_a   1.000
_cell.length_b   1.000
_cell.length_c   1.000
_cell.angle_alpha   90.00
_cell.angle_beta   90.00
_cell.angle_gamma   90.00
#
_symmetry.space_group_name_H-M   'P 1'
#
loop_
_entity.id
_entity.type
_entity.pdbx_description
1 polymer ?
#
loop_
_entity_poly.entity_id
_entity_poly.type
_entity_poly.pdbx_seq_one_letter_code
_entity_poly.pdbx_strand_id
1 'polypeptide(L)'
;MRFLFLGDSWTHGTESGKYTEYSKYRFSSLLSRRCNAEEVNLSIEGGSNHSIARIFMEQDLSQFDRVFVQFTYPLRTEFFDKGGNIAKLKIKKVKDTYIENGEEVPPYVQKQLVNPDISPKWERVLFGMIGRIKSISGIMCDDVDWWDAYYEDIYQDEFGKSDEKLFFYLIKNKLKLLNIPHVMTSIDPKCELPIDLQLNQMKYPRANGRISPGGHPSRLGHILICNDILKLL
;
A
#
# COMPACT_ATOMS: atom_id res chain seq x y z
N MET A 1 -4.59 11.30 25.34
CA MET A 1 -4.81 11.39 23.88
C MET A 1 -4.67 10.01 23.28
N ARG A 2 -5.57 9.60 22.39
CA ARG A 2 -5.54 8.34 21.65
C ARG A 2 -5.60 8.63 20.16
N PHE A 3 -4.62 8.12 19.41
CA PHE A 3 -4.50 8.33 17.98
C PHE A 3 -4.80 7.04 17.22
N LEU A 4 -5.77 7.10 16.31
CA LEU A 4 -6.06 6.00 15.39
C LEU A 4 -5.24 6.15 14.11
N PHE A 5 -4.54 5.10 13.70
CA PHE A 5 -3.84 5.02 12.42
C PHE A 5 -4.43 3.92 11.55
N LEU A 6 -4.81 4.31 10.33
CA LEU A 6 -5.35 3.44 9.29
C LEU A 6 -4.50 3.56 8.03
N GLY A 7 -4.31 2.46 7.32
CA GLY A 7 -3.55 2.46 6.08
C GLY A 7 -3.07 1.09 5.67
N ASP A 8 -2.03 1.07 4.84
CA ASP A 8 -1.40 -0.14 4.33
C ASP A 8 -0.06 -0.42 5.01
N SER A 9 0.81 -1.17 4.31
CA SER A 9 2.14 -1.56 4.75
C SER A 9 3.06 -0.39 5.14
N TRP A 10 2.83 0.83 4.64
CA TRP A 10 3.60 2.02 5.02
C TRP A 10 3.25 2.51 6.43
N THR A 11 1.96 2.51 6.76
CA THR A 11 1.48 2.84 8.11
C THR A 11 1.74 1.70 9.08
N HIS A 12 1.62 0.46 8.59
CA HIS A 12 1.87 -0.74 9.37
C HIS A 12 3.33 -0.83 9.79
N GLY A 13 4.21 -0.44 8.86
CA GLY A 13 5.66 -0.47 9.00
C GLY A 13 6.27 -1.81 8.55
N THR A 14 5.70 -2.52 7.57
CA THR A 14 6.09 -3.88 7.14
C THR A 14 7.60 -4.09 6.93
N GLU A 15 8.33 -3.06 6.49
CA GLU A 15 9.79 -3.15 6.31
C GLU A 15 10.59 -3.21 7.62
N SER A 16 9.89 -3.27 8.76
CA SER A 16 10.41 -3.62 10.06
C SER A 16 10.90 -5.07 10.18
N GLY A 17 10.57 -5.95 9.22
CA GLY A 17 10.85 -7.37 9.31
C GLY A 17 10.23 -7.98 10.58
N LYS A 18 10.53 -9.25 10.87
CA LYS A 18 10.09 -9.95 12.09
C LYS A 18 10.75 -9.43 13.38
N TYR A 19 11.18 -8.16 13.44
CA TYR A 19 11.91 -7.58 14.55
C TYR A 19 11.06 -6.51 15.26
N THR A 20 10.66 -6.84 16.49
CA THR A 20 9.86 -6.02 17.42
C THR A 20 10.43 -4.63 17.73
N GLU A 21 11.70 -4.38 17.38
CA GLU A 21 12.38 -3.10 17.55
C GLU A 21 11.98 -2.05 16.51
N TYR A 22 11.63 -2.43 15.28
CA TYR A 22 11.39 -1.48 14.20
C TYR A 22 10.00 -0.83 14.23
N SER A 23 9.02 -1.48 14.86
CA SER A 23 7.72 -0.85 15.12
C SER A 23 7.88 0.45 15.91
N LYS A 24 8.90 0.58 16.76
CA LYS A 24 9.20 1.82 17.50
C LYS A 24 9.61 2.99 16.59
N TYR A 25 9.98 2.73 15.34
CA TYR A 25 10.47 3.71 14.38
C TYR A 25 9.52 4.01 13.23
N ARG A 26 8.39 3.29 13.09
CA ARG A 26 7.37 3.67 12.12
C ARG A 26 6.78 5.04 12.49
N PHE A 27 6.32 5.79 11.51
CA PHE A 27 5.93 7.19 11.71
C PHE A 27 4.78 7.33 12.72
N SER A 28 3.85 6.36 12.81
CA SER A 28 2.74 6.38 13.76
C SER A 28 3.22 6.29 15.21
N SER A 29 4.20 5.42 15.49
CA SER A 29 4.79 5.28 16.82
C SER A 29 5.64 6.48 17.22
N LEU A 30 6.38 7.07 16.26
CA LEU A 30 7.12 8.30 16.48
C LEU A 30 6.18 9.48 16.76
N LEU A 31 5.09 9.60 16.00
CA LEU A 31 4.11 10.67 16.13
C LEU A 31 3.40 10.60 17.48
N SER A 32 2.88 9.42 17.83
CA SER A 32 2.17 9.20 19.09
C SER A 32 3.06 9.51 20.29
N ARG A 33 4.33 9.08 20.27
CA ARG A 33 5.30 9.39 21.33
C ARG A 33 5.55 10.90 21.46
N ARG A 34 5.72 11.61 20.35
CA ARG A 34 5.98 13.06 20.37
C ARG A 34 4.78 13.87 20.84
N CYS A 35 3.57 13.36 20.64
CA CYS A 35 2.33 13.97 21.11
C CYS A 35 1.85 13.44 22.47
N ASN A 36 2.65 12.59 23.16
CA ASN A 36 2.25 11.90 24.38
C ASN A 36 0.86 11.22 24.26
N ALA A 37 0.62 10.57 23.12
CA ALA A 37 -0.61 9.89 22.78
C ALA A 37 -0.43 8.37 22.77
N GLU A 38 -1.50 7.65 23.11
CA GLU A 38 -1.61 6.22 22.87
C GLU A 38 -1.75 5.95 21.37
N GLU A 39 -0.96 5.02 20.85
CA GLU A 39 -1.01 4.60 19.45
C GLU A 39 -1.99 3.42 19.29
N VAL A 40 -3.05 3.63 18.52
CA VAL A 40 -3.93 2.56 18.03
C VAL A 40 -3.73 2.43 16.53
N ASN A 41 -2.84 1.53 16.11
CA ASN A 41 -2.53 1.31 14.70
C ASN A 41 -3.20 0.04 14.19
N LEU A 42 -4.25 0.22 13.36
CA LEU A 42 -5.04 -0.84 12.74
C LEU A 42 -4.70 -1.04 11.26
N SER A 43 -3.63 -0.41 10.76
CA SER A 43 -3.18 -0.63 9.39
C SER A 43 -2.65 -2.05 9.18
N ILE A 44 -2.79 -2.54 7.94
CA ILE A 44 -2.42 -3.91 7.57
C ILE A 44 -1.46 -3.93 6.39
N GLU A 45 -0.55 -4.91 6.37
CA GLU A 45 0.33 -5.10 5.22
C GLU A 45 -0.49 -5.36 3.95
N GLY A 46 -0.23 -4.58 2.90
CA GLY A 46 -0.91 -4.71 1.61
C GLY A 46 -2.38 -4.25 1.63
N GLY A 47 -2.83 -3.55 2.67
CA GLY A 47 -4.19 -3.04 2.78
C GLY A 47 -4.63 -2.25 1.53
N SER A 48 -5.87 -2.47 1.11
CA SER A 48 -6.59 -1.74 0.07
C SER A 48 -7.40 -0.58 0.66
N ASN A 49 -7.84 0.38 -0.17
CA ASN A 49 -8.75 1.44 0.29
C ASN A 49 -10.08 0.87 0.80
N HIS A 50 -10.53 -0.26 0.25
CA HIS A 50 -11.65 -1.05 0.75
C HIS A 50 -11.43 -1.48 2.21
N SER A 51 -10.28 -2.12 2.49
CA SER A 51 -9.98 -2.62 3.84
C SER A 51 -9.84 -1.48 4.86
N ILE A 52 -9.25 -0.35 4.43
CA ILE A 52 -9.11 0.86 5.26
C ILE A 52 -10.50 1.40 5.63
N ALA A 53 -11.41 1.50 4.66
CA ALA A 53 -12.77 1.97 4.88
C ALA A 53 -13.58 1.01 5.76
N ARG A 54 -13.45 -0.31 5.55
CA ARG A 54 -14.14 -1.31 6.37
C ARG A 54 -13.68 -1.25 7.83
N ILE A 55 -12.37 -1.28 8.08
CA ILE A 55 -11.80 -1.18 9.43
C ILE A 55 -12.26 0.13 10.09
N PHE A 56 -12.22 1.24 9.36
CA PHE A 56 -12.72 2.55 9.84
C PHE A 56 -14.18 2.50 10.29
N MET A 57 -15.04 1.82 9.52
CA MET A 57 -16.47 1.73 9.81
C MET A 57 -16.79 0.86 11.03
N GLU A 58 -15.92 -0.11 11.35
CA GLU A 58 -16.05 -0.99 12.51
C GLU A 58 -15.61 -0.31 13.83
N GLN A 59 -14.99 0.87 13.79
CA GLN A 59 -14.52 1.54 15.00
C GLN A 59 -15.59 2.43 15.64
N ASP A 60 -15.65 2.40 16.97
CA ASP A 60 -16.20 3.52 17.75
C ASP A 60 -15.19 4.67 17.72
N LEU A 61 -15.48 5.69 16.91
CA LEU A 61 -14.58 6.82 16.71
C LEU A 61 -14.52 7.79 17.89
N SER A 62 -15.50 7.73 18.82
CA SER A 62 -15.59 8.66 19.95
C SER A 62 -14.44 8.51 20.95
N GLN A 63 -13.73 7.37 20.92
CA GLN A 63 -12.58 7.10 21.78
C GLN A 63 -11.27 7.75 21.29
N PHE A 64 -11.23 8.33 20.08
CA PHE A 64 -10.01 8.85 19.48
C PHE A 64 -10.01 10.38 19.40
N ASP A 65 -8.90 10.99 19.83
CA ASP A 65 -8.71 12.45 19.76
C ASP A 65 -8.26 12.93 18.37
N ARG A 66 -7.69 12.03 17.56
CA ARG A 66 -7.25 12.31 16.19
C ARG A 66 -7.15 11.02 15.37
N VAL A 67 -7.46 11.13 14.08
CA VAL A 67 -7.41 10.00 13.13
C VAL A 67 -6.43 10.30 11.99
N PHE A 68 -5.57 9.34 11.69
CA PHE A 68 -4.60 9.38 10.61
C PHE A 68 -4.95 8.30 9.59
N VAL A 69 -5.15 8.71 8.34
CA VAL A 69 -5.54 7.79 7.26
C VAL A 69 -4.53 7.88 6.14
N GLN A 70 -4.00 6.74 5.73
CA GLN A 70 -3.10 6.63 4.59
C GLN A 70 -3.75 5.77 3.50
N PHE A 71 -4.25 6.43 2.46
CA PHE A 71 -4.77 5.77 1.27
C PHE A 71 -3.64 5.13 0.45
N THR A 72 -4.02 4.13 -0.33
CA THR A 72 -3.13 3.35 -1.18
C THR A 72 -3.55 3.43 -2.64
N TYR A 73 -2.85 2.68 -3.49
CA TYR A 73 -3.13 2.58 -4.92
C TYR A 73 -4.59 2.14 -5.17
N PRO A 74 -5.34 2.86 -6.03
CA PRO A 74 -6.73 2.52 -6.37
C PRO A 74 -6.94 1.09 -6.89
N LEU A 75 -5.92 0.51 -7.54
CA LEU A 75 -5.97 -0.85 -8.06
C LEU A 75 -6.03 -1.95 -7.00
N ARG A 76 -5.68 -1.64 -5.73
CA ARG A 76 -5.72 -2.65 -4.67
C ARG A 76 -7.15 -2.88 -4.22
N THR A 77 -7.56 -4.14 -4.24
CA THR A 77 -8.84 -4.61 -3.73
C THR A 77 -8.66 -5.74 -2.71
N GLU A 78 -9.75 -6.13 -2.06
CA GLU A 78 -9.80 -7.29 -1.17
C GLU A 78 -10.75 -8.35 -1.74
N PHE A 79 -10.35 -9.62 -1.65
CA PHE A 79 -11.17 -10.77 -2.01
C PHE A 79 -11.37 -11.64 -0.77
N PHE A 80 -12.58 -12.13 -0.58
CA PHE A 80 -12.92 -13.03 0.53
C PHE A 80 -13.29 -14.40 -0.03
N ASP A 81 -12.69 -15.45 0.54
CA ASP A 81 -13.05 -16.81 0.19
C ASP A 81 -14.47 -17.17 0.65
N LYS A 82 -14.96 -18.34 0.27
CA LYS A 82 -16.30 -18.83 0.66
C LYS A 82 -16.48 -18.95 2.18
N GLY A 83 -15.40 -19.01 2.95
CA GLY A 83 -15.41 -19.03 4.41
C GLY A 83 -15.38 -17.63 5.03
N GLY A 84 -15.39 -16.57 4.23
CA GLY A 84 -15.30 -15.18 4.70
C GLY A 84 -13.91 -14.77 5.14
N ASN A 85 -12.85 -15.54 4.81
CA ASN A 85 -11.47 -15.15 5.11
C ASN A 85 -10.91 -14.32 3.96
N ILE A 86 -10.05 -13.35 4.28
CA ILE A 86 -9.33 -12.59 3.25
C ILE A 86 -8.44 -13.55 2.46
N ALA A 87 -8.79 -13.76 1.20
CA ALA A 87 -8.04 -14.54 0.25
C ALA A 87 -6.83 -13.71 -0.20
N LYS A 88 -5.66 -14.04 0.36
CA LYS A 88 -4.41 -13.40 -0.02
C LYS A 88 -3.94 -13.97 -1.35
N LEU A 89 -3.63 -13.09 -2.30
CA LEU A 89 -2.85 -13.47 -3.48
C LEU A 89 -1.49 -14.03 -3.02
N LYS A 90 -1.34 -15.36 -3.01
CA LYS A 90 -0.09 -16.02 -2.65
C LYS A 90 0.82 -16.05 -3.88
N ILE A 91 1.61 -15.00 -4.05
CA ILE A 91 2.68 -14.99 -5.05
C ILE A 91 3.78 -15.95 -4.56
N LYS A 92 3.76 -17.22 -5.02
CA LYS A 92 4.91 -18.13 -4.85
C LYS A 92 6.04 -17.59 -5.72
N LYS A 93 7.14 -17.18 -5.10
CA LYS A 93 8.39 -16.88 -5.81
C LYS A 93 8.94 -18.18 -6.38
N VAL A 94 8.61 -18.49 -7.63
CA VAL A 94 9.32 -19.53 -8.38
C VAL A 94 10.66 -18.91 -8.78
N LYS A 95 11.74 -19.69 -8.70
CA LYS A 95 13.01 -19.26 -9.28
C LYS A 95 12.76 -19.10 -10.78
N ASP A 96 12.89 -17.88 -11.30
CA ASP A 96 12.86 -17.62 -12.75
C ASP A 96 14.11 -18.28 -13.37
N THR A 97 14.04 -19.58 -13.66
CA THR A 97 15.06 -20.31 -14.40
C THR A 97 14.65 -20.30 -15.87
N TYR A 98 15.19 -19.36 -16.64
CA TYR A 98 15.05 -19.38 -18.10
C TYR A 98 15.94 -20.49 -18.66
N ILE A 99 15.36 -21.37 -19.48
CA ILE A 99 16.09 -22.43 -20.17
C ILE A 99 16.03 -22.13 -21.67
N GLU A 100 17.18 -21.92 -22.30
CA GLU A 100 17.32 -21.74 -23.75
C GLU A 100 18.23 -22.86 -24.27
N ASN A 101 17.76 -23.61 -25.27
CA ASN A 101 18.47 -24.78 -25.82
C ASN A 101 18.90 -25.84 -24.78
N GLY A 102 18.16 -25.96 -23.67
CA GLY A 102 18.44 -26.95 -22.62
C GLY A 102 19.43 -26.50 -21.55
N GLU A 103 19.92 -25.26 -21.59
CA GLU A 103 20.82 -24.70 -20.57
C GLU A 103 20.17 -23.53 -19.82
N GLU A 104 20.51 -23.40 -18.53
CA GLU A 104 20.04 -22.29 -17.68
C GLU A 104 20.70 -20.98 -18.10
N VAL A 105 19.87 -20.01 -18.50
CA VAL A 105 20.32 -18.68 -18.92
C VAL A 105 20.75 -17.86 -17.70
N PRO A 106 21.98 -17.35 -17.64
CA PRO A 106 22.47 -16.61 -16.48
C PRO A 106 21.64 -15.34 -16.17
N PRO A 107 21.43 -15.00 -14.87
CA PRO A 107 20.55 -13.89 -14.46
C PRO A 107 20.91 -12.50 -15.00
N TYR A 108 22.16 -12.28 -15.42
CA TYR A 108 22.59 -10.99 -15.98
C TYR A 108 22.18 -10.82 -17.46
N VAL A 109 22.03 -11.92 -18.20
CA VAL A 109 21.54 -11.93 -19.59
C VAL A 109 20.03 -11.71 -19.62
N GLN A 110 19.30 -12.31 -18.66
CA GLN A 110 17.86 -12.11 -18.49
C GLN A 110 17.48 -10.63 -18.27
N LYS A 111 18.35 -9.83 -17.64
CA LYS A 111 18.15 -8.39 -17.45
C LYS A 111 18.23 -7.56 -18.74
N GLN A 112 18.90 -8.07 -19.78
CA GLN A 112 19.11 -7.36 -21.04
C GLN A 112 18.03 -7.67 -22.10
N LEU A 113 17.26 -8.76 -21.90
CA LEU A 113 16.15 -9.15 -22.78
C LEU A 113 14.87 -8.33 -22.58
N VAL A 114 14.85 -7.42 -21.59
CA VAL A 114 13.73 -6.48 -21.40
C VAL A 114 13.88 -5.33 -22.39
N ASN A 115 13.22 -5.49 -23.54
CA ASN A 115 13.27 -4.63 -24.73
C ASN A 115 13.08 -3.13 -24.39
N PRO A 116 13.98 -2.22 -24.84
CA PRO A 116 13.93 -0.80 -24.49
C PRO A 116 12.91 0.06 -25.27
N ASP A 117 12.20 -0.49 -26.26
CA ASP A 117 11.46 0.31 -27.25
C ASP A 117 9.92 0.28 -27.12
N ILE A 118 9.39 0.13 -25.89
CA ILE A 118 7.93 0.16 -25.65
C ILE A 118 7.50 1.54 -25.14
N SER A 119 6.70 2.22 -25.98
CA SER A 119 6.09 3.54 -25.71
C SER A 119 5.24 3.55 -24.41
N PRO A 120 4.98 4.73 -23.81
CA PRO A 120 4.53 4.84 -22.43
C PRO A 120 3.03 4.57 -22.30
N LYS A 121 2.67 3.30 -22.11
CA LYS A 121 1.37 2.88 -21.57
C LYS A 121 1.56 1.82 -20.50
N TRP A 122 0.52 1.67 -19.68
CA TRP A 122 0.35 0.97 -18.40
C TRP A 122 0.95 -0.44 -18.21
N GLU A 123 1.65 -0.98 -19.20
CA GLU A 123 2.38 -2.23 -19.13
C GLU A 123 3.38 -2.29 -17.97
N ARG A 124 3.96 -1.18 -17.48
CA ARG A 124 4.92 -1.24 -16.35
C ARG A 124 4.29 -1.51 -14.97
N VAL A 125 3.05 -1.09 -14.73
CA VAL A 125 2.36 -1.34 -13.44
C VAL A 125 1.81 -2.77 -13.44
N LEU A 126 1.32 -3.21 -14.59
CA LEU A 126 0.93 -4.60 -14.85
C LEU A 126 2.16 -5.52 -14.87
N PHE A 127 3.30 -5.20 -15.48
CA PHE A 127 4.49 -6.08 -15.50
C PHE A 127 5.07 -6.33 -14.10
N GLY A 128 4.93 -5.39 -13.16
CA GLY A 128 5.40 -5.59 -11.78
C GLY A 128 4.56 -6.59 -10.98
N MET A 129 3.24 -6.59 -11.20
CA MET A 129 2.28 -7.44 -10.49
C MET A 129 1.78 -8.61 -11.37
N ILE A 130 1.18 -8.33 -12.54
CA ILE A 130 0.82 -9.32 -13.56
C ILE A 130 2.05 -9.96 -14.22
N GLY A 131 3.15 -9.25 -14.47
CA GLY A 131 4.37 -9.90 -14.99
C GLY A 131 5.00 -10.87 -14.00
N ARG A 132 4.85 -10.64 -12.68
CA ARG A 132 5.15 -11.63 -11.62
C ARG A 132 4.14 -12.77 -11.54
N ILE A 133 2.91 -12.57 -12.00
CA ILE A 133 1.85 -13.60 -12.04
C ILE A 133 1.99 -14.45 -13.31
N LYS A 134 2.33 -13.84 -14.46
CA LYS A 134 2.43 -14.47 -15.79
C LYS A 134 3.83 -15.02 -16.14
N SER A 135 4.94 -14.52 -15.56
CA SER A 135 6.29 -15.10 -15.80
C SER A 135 6.50 -16.45 -15.12
N ILE A 136 5.57 -16.84 -14.25
CA ILE A 136 5.62 -18.10 -13.54
C ILE A 136 4.60 -19.03 -14.17
N SER A 137 4.96 -19.56 -15.32
CA SER A 137 4.30 -20.70 -15.96
C SER A 137 4.25 -21.88 -14.97
N GLY A 138 3.14 -21.98 -14.23
CA GLY A 138 2.86 -23.10 -13.32
C GLY A 138 2.40 -22.75 -11.90
N ILE A 139 1.97 -21.51 -11.58
CA ILE A 139 1.36 -21.23 -10.26
C ILE A 139 -0.11 -21.61 -10.26
N MET A 140 -0.46 -22.61 -9.45
CA MET A 140 -1.83 -22.77 -8.95
C MET A 140 -2.02 -21.85 -7.73
N CYS A 141 -2.74 -20.75 -7.92
CA CYS A 141 -3.47 -20.11 -6.84
C CYS A 141 -4.90 -20.66 -6.92
N ASP A 142 -5.45 -21.12 -5.80
CA ASP A 142 -6.90 -21.17 -5.71
C ASP A 142 -7.37 -19.72 -5.95
N ASP A 143 -8.22 -19.48 -6.95
CA ASP A 143 -8.76 -18.17 -7.34
C ASP A 143 -7.89 -17.25 -8.24
N VAL A 144 -6.91 -17.78 -9.02
CA VAL A 144 -6.27 -17.00 -10.11
C VAL A 144 -7.33 -16.41 -11.03
N ASP A 145 -8.33 -17.21 -11.40
CA ASP A 145 -9.42 -16.82 -12.29
C ASP A 145 -10.17 -15.57 -11.81
N TRP A 146 -10.32 -15.41 -10.48
CA TRP A 146 -10.97 -14.22 -9.94
C TRP A 146 -10.10 -12.98 -10.10
N TRP A 147 -8.80 -13.07 -9.81
CA TRP A 147 -7.89 -11.92 -9.94
C TRP A 147 -7.69 -11.53 -11.40
N ASP A 148 -7.59 -12.51 -12.30
CA ASP A 148 -7.53 -12.27 -13.74
C ASP A 148 -8.83 -11.61 -14.20
N ALA A 149 -10.00 -12.17 -13.87
CA ALA A 149 -11.28 -11.54 -14.20
C ALA A 149 -11.43 -10.14 -13.58
N TYR A 150 -10.99 -9.93 -12.34
CA TYR A 150 -11.05 -8.60 -11.72
C TYR A 150 -10.20 -7.59 -12.48
N TYR A 151 -8.95 -7.91 -12.83
CA TYR A 151 -8.07 -6.95 -13.49
C TYR A 151 -8.28 -6.85 -15.01
N GLU A 152 -8.80 -7.89 -15.66
CA GLU A 152 -9.08 -7.90 -17.11
C GLU A 152 -10.48 -7.37 -17.42
N ASP A 153 -11.50 -7.71 -16.62
CA ASP A 153 -12.90 -7.42 -16.95
C ASP A 153 -13.53 -6.33 -16.07
N ILE A 154 -13.13 -6.20 -14.80
CA ILE A 154 -13.81 -5.31 -13.83
C ILE A 154 -13.06 -3.98 -13.65
N TYR A 155 -11.77 -4.05 -13.36
CA TYR A 155 -10.98 -2.88 -13.02
C TYR A 155 -10.71 -2.03 -14.25
N GLN A 156 -11.12 -0.77 -14.16
CA GLN A 156 -10.72 0.31 -15.06
C GLN A 156 -10.17 1.45 -14.19
N ASP A 157 -9.31 2.31 -14.75
CA ASP A 157 -8.73 3.42 -13.96
C ASP A 157 -9.82 4.36 -13.43
N GLU A 158 -10.87 4.61 -14.23
CA GLU A 158 -12.04 5.40 -13.83
C GLU A 158 -12.80 4.74 -12.67
N PHE A 159 -12.90 3.41 -12.66
CA PHE A 159 -13.48 2.64 -11.56
C PHE A 159 -12.64 2.81 -10.30
N GLY A 160 -11.33 2.56 -10.37
CA GLY A 160 -10.42 2.74 -9.24
C GLY A 160 -10.44 4.17 -8.67
N LYS A 161 -10.40 5.19 -9.53
CA LYS A 161 -10.50 6.61 -9.10
C LYS A 161 -11.84 6.92 -8.43
N SER A 162 -12.92 6.32 -8.90
CA SER A 162 -14.25 6.50 -8.31
C SER A 162 -14.34 5.85 -6.94
N ASP A 163 -13.77 4.65 -6.78
CA ASP A 163 -13.65 3.98 -5.48
C ASP A 163 -12.78 4.76 -4.51
N GLU A 164 -11.61 5.26 -4.95
CA GLU A 164 -10.73 6.10 -4.13
C GLU A 164 -11.50 7.33 -3.60
N LYS A 165 -12.26 8.01 -4.47
CA LYS A 165 -13.13 9.14 -4.10
C LYS A 165 -14.20 8.72 -3.08
N LEU A 166 -14.87 7.59 -3.33
CA LEU A 166 -15.91 7.07 -2.44
C LEU A 166 -15.37 6.87 -1.02
N PHE A 167 -14.26 6.15 -0.88
CA PHE A 167 -13.67 5.86 0.44
C PHE A 167 -13.10 7.11 1.10
N PHE A 168 -12.48 8.00 0.33
CA PHE A 168 -11.99 9.28 0.84
C PHE A 168 -13.12 10.12 1.44
N TYR A 169 -14.19 10.34 0.69
CA TYR A 169 -15.30 11.17 1.18
C TYR A 169 -16.12 10.50 2.27
N LEU A 170 -16.27 9.17 2.25
CA LEU A 170 -16.87 8.41 3.35
C LEU A 170 -16.15 8.71 4.67
N ILE A 171 -14.82 8.55 4.68
CA ILE A 171 -13.99 8.74 5.86
C ILE A 171 -13.96 10.22 6.26
N LYS A 172 -13.66 11.13 5.32
CA LYS A 172 -13.53 12.56 5.58
C LYS A 172 -14.81 13.16 6.13
N ASN A 173 -15.94 12.85 5.51
CA ASN A 173 -17.23 13.43 5.91
C ASN A 173 -17.66 12.94 7.29
N LYS A 174 -17.46 11.65 7.60
CA LYS A 174 -17.75 11.12 8.94
C LYS A 174 -16.88 11.76 10.02
N LEU A 175 -15.57 11.91 9.76
CA LEU A 175 -14.65 12.57 10.71
C LEU A 175 -15.00 14.06 10.91
N LYS A 176 -15.34 14.78 9.84
CA LYS A 176 -15.84 16.16 9.92
C LYS A 176 -17.14 16.27 10.70
N LEU A 177 -18.11 15.40 10.44
CA LEU A 177 -19.39 15.38 11.15
C LEU A 177 -19.21 15.20 12.65
N LEU A 178 -18.27 14.35 13.05
CA LEU A 178 -17.94 14.10 14.46
C LEU A 178 -16.98 15.13 15.07
N ASN A 179 -16.55 16.13 14.30
CA ASN A 179 -15.54 17.12 14.69
C ASN A 179 -14.22 16.48 15.18
N ILE A 180 -13.83 15.35 14.59
CA ILE A 180 -12.58 14.66 14.94
C ILE A 180 -11.45 15.21 14.05
N PRO A 181 -10.39 15.80 14.63
CA PRO A 181 -9.19 16.19 13.88
C PRO A 181 -8.62 15.01 13.10
N HIS A 182 -8.19 15.25 11.86
CA HIS A 182 -7.67 14.19 11.02
C HIS A 182 -6.60 14.66 10.05
N VAL A 183 -5.76 13.71 9.63
CA VAL A 183 -4.78 13.89 8.55
C VAL A 183 -4.96 12.75 7.56
N MET A 184 -5.20 13.11 6.29
CA MET A 184 -5.38 12.19 5.17
C MET A 184 -4.15 12.24 4.27
N THR A 185 -3.55 11.09 4.04
CA THR A 185 -2.33 10.95 3.25
C THR A 185 -2.54 9.90 2.17
N SER A 186 -1.70 9.88 1.13
CA SER A 186 -1.70 8.80 0.14
C SER A 186 -0.28 8.36 -0.18
N ILE A 187 -0.12 7.13 -0.67
CA ILE A 187 1.12 6.64 -1.31
C ILE A 187 0.98 6.50 -2.83
N ASP A 188 -0.19 6.77 -3.41
CA ASP A 188 -0.35 6.80 -4.85
C ASP A 188 0.17 8.13 -5.38
N PRO A 189 1.29 8.19 -6.11
CA PRO A 189 1.83 9.45 -6.66
C PRO A 189 0.88 10.12 -7.65
N LYS A 190 -0.16 9.43 -8.14
CA LYS A 190 -1.19 9.96 -9.04
C LYS A 190 -2.48 10.37 -8.33
N CYS A 191 -2.54 10.32 -7.00
CA CYS A 191 -3.73 10.69 -6.23
C CYS A 191 -4.17 12.13 -6.56
N GLU A 192 -5.41 12.28 -7.03
CA GLU A 192 -6.03 13.58 -7.40
C GLU A 192 -6.88 14.16 -6.24
N LEU A 193 -7.01 13.43 -5.14
CA LEU A 193 -7.82 13.82 -3.99
C LEU A 193 -7.15 14.93 -3.17
N PRO A 194 -7.94 15.76 -2.45
CA PRO A 194 -7.41 16.81 -1.59
C PRO A 194 -6.90 16.22 -0.26
N ILE A 195 -5.82 15.42 -0.35
CA ILE A 195 -5.05 14.87 0.76
C ILE A 195 -4.13 15.94 1.35
N ASP A 196 -3.78 15.78 2.62
CA ASP A 196 -2.90 16.71 3.35
C ASP A 196 -1.41 16.45 3.05
N LEU A 197 -1.04 15.19 2.76
CA LEU A 197 0.35 14.82 2.46
C LEU A 197 0.46 13.62 1.51
N GLN A 198 1.26 13.79 0.46
CA GLN A 198 1.66 12.70 -0.43
C GLN A 198 2.96 12.05 0.09
N LEU A 199 2.90 10.77 0.44
CA LEU A 199 4.00 10.04 1.08
C LEU A 199 4.96 9.40 0.07
N ASN A 200 4.51 9.11 -1.15
CA ASN A 200 5.38 8.51 -2.16
C ASN A 200 6.22 9.55 -2.94
N GLN A 201 6.92 10.39 -2.18
CA GLN A 201 7.80 11.43 -2.70
C GLN A 201 9.29 11.08 -2.53
N MET A 202 10.11 11.65 -3.41
CA MET A 202 11.58 11.48 -3.44
C MET A 202 12.28 11.92 -2.15
N LYS A 203 11.66 12.83 -1.39
CA LYS A 203 12.24 13.38 -0.15
C LYS A 203 12.26 12.39 1.02
N TYR A 204 11.57 11.25 0.92
CA TYR A 204 11.55 10.23 1.97
C TYR A 204 12.44 9.05 1.58
N PRO A 205 13.60 8.84 2.24
CA PRO A 205 14.48 7.72 1.95
C PRO A 205 13.78 6.37 2.08
N ARG A 206 14.06 5.45 1.17
CA ARG A 206 13.48 4.10 1.13
C ARG A 206 14.39 3.06 1.78
N ALA A 207 13.82 2.00 2.31
CA ALA A 207 14.57 0.91 2.95
C ALA A 207 15.46 0.14 1.97
N ASN A 208 15.07 0.08 0.69
CA ASN A 208 15.86 -0.51 -0.39
C ASN A 208 17.02 0.37 -0.90
N GLY A 209 17.32 1.48 -0.22
CA GLY A 209 18.38 2.44 -0.60
C GLY A 209 18.07 3.26 -1.85
N ARG A 210 16.89 3.10 -2.48
CA ARG A 210 16.50 3.90 -3.64
C ARG A 210 15.98 5.27 -3.21
N ILE A 211 16.36 6.27 -3.98
CA ILE A 211 15.69 7.58 -4.02
C ILE A 211 14.82 7.57 -5.27
N SER A 212 13.81 6.69 -5.32
CA SER A 212 12.82 6.66 -6.39
C SER A 212 11.45 6.30 -5.80
N PRO A 213 10.32 6.65 -6.45
CA PRO A 213 9.02 6.15 -6.03
C PRO A 213 9.01 4.62 -5.99
N GLY A 214 8.37 4.05 -4.98
CA GLY A 214 8.34 2.60 -4.72
C GLY A 214 9.30 2.12 -3.62
N GLY A 215 8.97 0.98 -3.02
CA GLY A 215 9.56 0.52 -1.76
C GLY A 215 9.02 1.31 -0.57
N HIS A 216 9.14 0.78 0.65
CA HIS A 216 8.64 1.45 1.85
C HIS A 216 9.70 2.38 2.44
N PRO A 217 9.30 3.30 3.34
CA PRO A 217 10.23 4.22 3.98
C PRO A 217 11.28 3.47 4.81
N SER A 218 12.53 3.96 4.80
CA SER A 218 13.52 3.55 5.78
C SER A 218 13.19 4.16 7.15
N ARG A 219 13.99 3.82 8.18
CA ARG A 219 13.91 4.51 9.48
C ARG A 219 13.98 6.04 9.34
N LEU A 220 14.90 6.55 8.51
CA LEU A 220 15.00 7.99 8.25
C LEU A 220 13.76 8.51 7.50
N GLY A 221 13.25 7.75 6.53
CA GLY A 221 12.00 8.07 5.84
C GLY A 221 10.82 8.23 6.80
N HIS A 222 10.64 7.31 7.74
CA HIS A 222 9.60 7.41 8.77
C HIS A 222 9.76 8.62 9.69
N ILE A 223 10.99 8.98 10.08
CA ILE A 223 11.27 10.19 10.87
C ILE A 223 10.84 11.45 10.11
N LEU A 224 11.18 11.54 8.82
CA LEU A 224 10.83 12.69 7.98
C LEU A 224 9.32 12.78 7.74
N ILE A 225 8.64 11.65 7.48
CA ILE A 225 7.18 11.60 7.38
C ILE A 225 6.55 12.11 8.69
N CYS A 226 7.01 11.62 9.84
CA CYS A 226 6.50 12.08 11.14
C CYS A 226 6.69 13.58 11.34
N ASN A 227 7.86 14.14 10.97
CA ASN A 227 8.13 15.57 11.08
C ASN A 227 7.22 16.41 10.18
N ASP A 228 6.88 15.94 8.98
CA ASP A 228 5.96 16.65 8.10
C ASP A 228 4.51 16.57 8.60
N ILE A 229 4.08 15.42 9.13
CA ILE A 229 2.75 15.29 9.75
C ILE A 229 2.63 16.21 10.98
N LEU A 230 3.68 16.34 11.81
CA LEU A 230 3.67 17.24 12.97
C LEU A 230 3.42 18.71 12.61
N LYS A 231 3.81 19.16 11.41
CA LYS A 231 3.56 20.53 10.94
C LYS A 231 2.09 20.76 10.57
N LEU A 232 1.31 19.70 10.42
CA LEU A 232 -0.12 19.73 10.09
C LEU A 232 -1.00 19.62 11.34
N LEU A 233 -0.44 19.35 12.52
CA LEU A 233 -1.19 19.12 13.75
C LEU A 233 -1.52 20.40 14.50
#